data_AF-A0A9P4QS58-F1
#
_entry.id   AF-A0A9P4QS58-F1
#
_cell.length_a   1.000
_cell.length_b   1.000
_cell.length_c   1.000
_cell.angle_alpha   90.00
_cell.angle_beta   90.00
_cell.angle_gamma   90.00
#
_symmetry.space_group_name_H-M   'P 1'
#
loop_
_entity.id
_entity.type
_entity.pdbx_description
1 polymer ?
#
loop_
_entity_poly.entity_id
_entity_poly.type
_entity_poly.pdbx_seq_one_letter_code
_entity_poly.pdbx_strand_id
1 'polypeptide(L)'
;MADRPPSSQVGSEHRAAANSSTLKAWTAKASAYHARVPYLRRLPFSALAIIATLIAVNLMVWVAVGVVLHYHTPLISTAVLSYTLGLRHALDADHISAIDLMTRRLIAAGQRPVTVGMFFSLGHSTIVIITSLVVAGTAAAVSSKFDNFSRVGGIIGTSVSATFLLLLGIMNIYILYKLVVQMKRLIATAVGEEHTEFKIQGGGMLFSLFQRMFKLIDRPWKMYPLGVMFGLGFDTSSEIAILGISSIQASKGTSIWLILLFPLLFTAGMCLLDTTDGALMMSLYTSTQLARDPIAICYYSIVLTVITVIVATVIGVVQFLNLALNVAEPSGPFWDGVERLGEKWDIVGGAICGTFVVGGVLSVLLYKPWRRRIDKKRLQRQNFAPLPQSAEGYREEEDDLEDAAAVELGDDGSDKKETRVREHDITNNTDEAGSAMAGSSTAR
;
A
#
# COMPACT_ATOMS: atom_id res chain seq x y z
N MET A 1 -34.77 -25.61 44.75
CA MET A 1 -33.74 -26.35 44.00
C MET A 1 -34.41 -26.92 42.75
N ALA A 2 -34.22 -26.28 41.59
CA ALA A 2 -34.59 -26.75 40.24
C ALA A 2 -34.17 -25.68 39.24
N ASP A 3 -33.17 -25.97 38.40
CA ASP A 3 -32.64 -25.03 37.41
C ASP A 3 -33.57 -24.84 36.20
N ARG A 4 -33.48 -23.66 35.58
CA ARG A 4 -33.95 -23.41 34.20
C ARG A 4 -32.74 -23.09 33.31
N PRO A 5 -32.54 -23.77 32.17
CA PRO A 5 -31.44 -23.45 31.26
C PRO A 5 -31.78 -22.24 30.35
N PRO A 6 -30.79 -21.43 29.94
CA PRO A 6 -31.01 -20.28 29.06
C PRO A 6 -30.96 -20.66 27.56
N SER A 7 -32.12 -20.79 26.92
CA SER A 7 -32.24 -21.14 25.50
C SER A 7 -32.38 -19.91 24.57
N SER A 8 -31.34 -19.08 24.48
CA SER A 8 -31.35 -17.93 23.52
C SER A 8 -30.03 -17.61 22.80
N GLN A 9 -28.86 -18.08 23.26
CA GLN A 9 -27.57 -17.77 22.62
C GLN A 9 -27.19 -18.70 21.45
N VAL A 10 -27.65 -19.96 21.45
CA VAL A 10 -27.25 -20.98 20.45
C VAL A 10 -27.71 -20.61 19.03
N GLY A 11 -28.83 -19.88 18.88
CA GLY A 11 -29.38 -19.49 17.58
C GLY A 11 -28.60 -18.39 16.84
N SER A 12 -27.94 -17.48 17.58
CA SER A 12 -27.14 -16.41 16.98
C SER A 12 -25.77 -16.90 16.52
N GLU A 13 -25.12 -17.76 17.29
CA GLU A 13 -23.80 -18.29 16.96
C GLU A 13 -23.84 -19.19 15.72
N HIS A 14 -24.84 -20.07 15.61
CA HIS A 14 -25.02 -20.89 14.40
C HIS A 14 -25.30 -20.05 13.15
N ARG A 15 -26.06 -18.95 13.24
CA ARG A 15 -26.27 -18.03 12.10
C ARG A 15 -24.99 -17.28 11.72
N ALA A 16 -24.22 -16.81 12.69
CA ALA A 16 -22.93 -16.15 12.44
C ALA A 16 -21.91 -17.12 11.81
N ALA A 17 -21.82 -18.35 12.33
CA ALA A 17 -20.97 -19.40 11.80
C ALA A 17 -21.36 -19.79 10.36
N ALA A 18 -22.66 -19.99 10.10
CA ALA A 18 -23.18 -20.30 8.76
C ALA A 18 -22.87 -19.18 7.74
N ASN A 19 -23.11 -17.92 8.09
CA ASN A 19 -22.76 -16.77 7.25
C ASN A 19 -21.23 -16.67 7.01
N SER A 20 -20.40 -17.00 8.01
CA SER A 20 -18.95 -17.05 7.83
C SER A 20 -18.52 -18.18 6.88
N SER A 21 -19.19 -19.32 6.92
CA SER A 21 -18.88 -20.49 6.08
C SER A 21 -19.29 -20.28 4.62
N THR A 22 -20.45 -19.65 4.38
CA THR A 22 -20.90 -19.30 3.03
C THR A 22 -20.02 -18.20 2.42
N LEU A 23 -19.72 -17.13 3.15
CA LEU A 23 -18.78 -16.09 2.68
C LEU A 23 -17.40 -16.69 2.35
N LYS A 24 -16.86 -17.61 3.17
CA LYS A 24 -15.62 -18.35 2.88
C LYS A 24 -15.73 -19.24 1.63
N ALA A 25 -16.85 -19.95 1.44
CA ALA A 25 -17.08 -20.77 0.26
C ALA A 25 -17.22 -19.95 -1.04
N TRP A 26 -17.88 -18.79 -0.97
CA TRP A 26 -18.01 -17.86 -2.12
C TRP A 26 -16.68 -17.19 -2.46
N THR A 27 -15.92 -16.73 -1.46
CA THR A 27 -14.56 -16.19 -1.69
C THR A 27 -13.58 -17.25 -2.22
N ALA A 28 -13.68 -18.51 -1.76
CA ALA A 28 -12.89 -19.62 -2.29
C ALA A 28 -13.27 -20.00 -3.73
N LYS A 29 -14.57 -20.01 -4.09
CA LYS A 29 -15.01 -20.19 -5.48
C LYS A 29 -14.54 -19.03 -6.36
N ALA A 30 -14.71 -17.79 -5.90
CA ALA A 30 -14.29 -16.60 -6.64
C ALA A 30 -12.77 -16.55 -6.86
N SER A 31 -11.96 -16.94 -5.87
CA SER A 31 -10.50 -17.04 -6.05
C SER A 31 -10.09 -18.16 -7.01
N ALA A 32 -10.81 -19.29 -7.03
CA ALA A 32 -10.61 -20.36 -8.00
C ALA A 32 -10.97 -19.95 -9.44
N TYR A 33 -12.06 -19.19 -9.65
CA TYR A 33 -12.39 -18.61 -10.95
C TYR A 33 -11.37 -17.55 -11.38
N HIS A 34 -10.97 -16.66 -10.46
CA HIS A 34 -9.91 -15.67 -10.69
C HIS A 34 -8.59 -16.33 -11.12
N ALA A 35 -8.25 -17.47 -10.53
CA ALA A 35 -7.07 -18.26 -10.89
C ALA A 35 -7.15 -18.96 -12.26
N ARG A 36 -8.31 -18.99 -12.94
CA ARG A 36 -8.47 -19.57 -14.29
C ARG A 36 -8.35 -18.55 -15.43
N VAL A 37 -8.53 -17.25 -15.19
CA VAL A 37 -8.51 -16.23 -16.24
C VAL A 37 -7.10 -15.61 -16.37
N PRO A 38 -6.42 -15.72 -17.54
CA PRO A 38 -4.99 -15.44 -17.66
C PRO A 38 -4.61 -13.97 -17.45
N TYR A 39 -5.49 -13.03 -17.79
CA TYR A 39 -5.27 -11.59 -17.54
C TYR A 39 -5.53 -11.18 -16.08
N LEU A 40 -6.50 -11.83 -15.42
CA LEU A 40 -6.92 -11.50 -14.05
C LEU A 40 -5.86 -11.90 -13.01
N ARG A 41 -5.12 -12.99 -13.25
CA ARG A 41 -4.00 -13.46 -12.41
C ARG A 41 -2.92 -12.42 -12.05
N ARG A 42 -2.83 -11.28 -12.76
CA ARG A 42 -1.86 -10.21 -12.45
C ARG A 42 -2.32 -9.26 -11.35
N LEU A 43 -3.62 -9.18 -11.07
CA LEU A 43 -4.17 -8.32 -10.03
C LEU A 43 -4.40 -9.15 -8.74
N PRO A 44 -4.15 -8.61 -7.54
CA PRO A 44 -4.45 -9.31 -6.30
C PRO A 44 -5.97 -9.37 -6.10
N PHE A 45 -6.49 -10.55 -5.81
CA PHE A 45 -7.93 -10.82 -5.65
C PHE A 45 -8.64 -9.80 -4.74
N SER A 46 -7.99 -9.34 -3.67
CA SER A 46 -8.52 -8.33 -2.75
C SER A 46 -8.80 -6.96 -3.40
N ALA A 47 -7.99 -6.53 -4.38
CA ALA A 47 -8.20 -5.28 -5.11
C ALA A 47 -9.40 -5.37 -6.05
N LEU A 48 -9.52 -6.47 -6.80
CA LEU A 48 -10.68 -6.71 -7.65
C LEU A 48 -11.97 -6.89 -6.86
N ALA A 49 -11.90 -7.57 -5.71
CA ALA A 49 -13.06 -7.75 -4.83
C ALA A 49 -13.58 -6.42 -4.28
N ILE A 50 -12.71 -5.50 -3.82
CA ILE A 50 -13.17 -4.19 -3.32
C ILE A 50 -13.73 -3.31 -4.44
N ILE A 51 -13.09 -3.28 -5.62
CA ILE A 51 -13.59 -2.51 -6.78
C ILE A 51 -14.95 -3.06 -7.24
N ALA A 52 -15.11 -4.38 -7.37
CA ALA A 52 -16.39 -4.99 -7.75
C ALA A 52 -17.49 -4.73 -6.70
N THR A 53 -17.14 -4.74 -5.41
CA THR A 53 -18.06 -4.39 -4.32
C THR A 53 -18.49 -2.92 -4.43
N LEU A 54 -17.57 -2.00 -4.69
CA LEU A 54 -17.85 -0.57 -4.86
C LEU A 54 -18.70 -0.26 -6.08
N ILE A 55 -18.48 -0.97 -7.20
CA ILE A 55 -19.35 -0.88 -8.39
C ILE A 55 -20.76 -1.36 -8.03
N ALA A 56 -20.90 -2.50 -7.34
CA ALA A 56 -22.22 -2.98 -6.91
C ALA A 56 -22.93 -2.00 -5.96
N VAL A 57 -22.19 -1.38 -5.01
CA VAL A 57 -22.73 -0.34 -4.13
C VAL A 57 -23.13 0.92 -4.91
N ASN A 58 -22.32 1.36 -5.87
CA ASN A 58 -22.65 2.48 -6.75
C ASN A 58 -23.93 2.20 -7.56
N LEU A 59 -24.09 1.00 -8.11
CA LEU A 59 -25.31 0.60 -8.81
C LEU A 59 -26.54 0.58 -7.88
N MET A 60 -26.40 0.08 -6.64
CA MET A 60 -27.49 0.12 -5.66
C MET A 60 -27.87 1.56 -5.27
N VAL A 61 -26.89 2.44 -5.08
CA VAL A 61 -27.12 3.88 -4.85
C VAL A 61 -27.85 4.50 -6.04
N TRP A 62 -27.39 4.27 -7.27
CA TRP A 62 -28.04 4.81 -8.48
C TRP A 62 -29.45 4.25 -8.72
N VAL A 63 -29.74 3.01 -8.34
CA VAL A 63 -31.10 2.45 -8.37
C VAL A 63 -31.99 3.15 -7.33
N ALA A 64 -31.53 3.31 -6.09
CA ALA A 64 -32.31 4.00 -5.05
C ALA A 64 -32.56 5.48 -5.40
N VAL A 65 -31.53 6.16 -5.90
CA VAL A 65 -31.60 7.53 -6.44
C VAL A 65 -32.58 7.59 -7.62
N GLY A 66 -32.51 6.64 -8.56
CA GLY A 66 -33.40 6.57 -9.73
C GLY A 66 -34.88 6.45 -9.36
N VAL A 67 -35.21 5.69 -8.31
CA VAL A 67 -36.58 5.62 -7.76
C VAL A 67 -37.04 6.98 -7.24
N VAL A 68 -36.18 7.72 -6.53
CA VAL A 68 -36.50 9.08 -6.04
C VAL A 68 -36.64 10.09 -7.19
N LEU A 69 -35.71 10.06 -8.15
CA LEU A 69 -35.69 10.94 -9.31
C LEU A 69 -36.87 10.72 -10.27
N HIS A 70 -37.49 9.53 -10.26
CA HIS A 70 -38.73 9.30 -11.01
C HIS A 70 -39.87 10.23 -10.56
N TYR A 71 -39.95 10.53 -9.26
CA TYR A 71 -40.92 11.48 -8.70
C TYR A 71 -40.43 12.94 -8.72
N HIS A 72 -39.14 13.15 -8.93
CA HIS A 72 -38.48 14.47 -8.90
C HIS A 72 -37.59 14.69 -10.12
N THR A 73 -38.18 14.57 -11.32
CA THR A 73 -37.48 14.70 -12.62
C THR A 73 -36.58 15.93 -12.76
N PRO A 74 -36.92 17.14 -12.24
CA PRO A 74 -36.05 18.31 -12.29
C PRO A 74 -34.68 18.14 -11.60
N LEU A 75 -34.55 17.18 -10.67
CA LEU A 75 -33.32 16.93 -9.92
C LEU A 75 -32.35 15.99 -10.65
N ILE A 76 -32.70 15.45 -11.83
CA ILE A 76 -31.86 14.48 -12.56
C ILE A 76 -30.53 15.12 -12.99
N SER A 77 -30.56 16.33 -13.53
CA SER A 77 -29.35 17.04 -13.97
C SER A 77 -28.41 17.33 -12.80
N THR A 78 -28.95 17.77 -11.67
CA THR A 78 -28.15 18.10 -10.48
C THR A 78 -27.64 16.86 -9.76
N ALA A 79 -28.39 15.75 -9.76
CA ALA A 79 -27.91 14.45 -9.30
C ALA A 79 -26.72 13.93 -10.12
N VAL A 80 -26.81 14.01 -11.46
CA VAL A 80 -25.68 13.65 -12.35
C VAL A 80 -24.49 14.57 -12.11
N LEU A 81 -24.71 15.90 -12.01
CA LEU A 81 -23.65 16.86 -11.73
C LEU A 81 -22.94 16.56 -10.40
N SER A 82 -23.67 16.33 -9.30
CA SER A 82 -23.07 15.99 -8.00
C SER A 82 -22.24 14.70 -8.04
N TYR A 83 -22.68 13.68 -8.78
CA TYR A 83 -21.89 12.46 -8.99
C TYR A 83 -20.61 12.76 -9.79
N THR A 84 -20.71 13.54 -10.88
CA THR A 84 -19.54 13.90 -11.69
C THR A 84 -18.56 14.82 -10.96
N LEU A 85 -19.03 15.68 -10.05
CA LEU A 85 -18.18 16.48 -9.18
C LEU A 85 -17.46 15.59 -8.16
N GLY A 86 -18.12 14.56 -7.60
CA GLY A 86 -17.47 13.56 -6.75
C GLY A 86 -16.37 12.78 -7.49
N LEU A 87 -16.61 12.43 -8.75
CA LEU A 87 -15.59 11.82 -9.62
C LEU A 87 -14.44 12.80 -9.94
N ARG A 88 -14.75 14.05 -10.28
CA ARG A 88 -13.75 15.09 -10.59
C ARG A 88 -12.84 15.33 -9.39
N HIS A 89 -13.44 15.55 -8.23
CA HIS A 89 -12.73 15.88 -6.99
C HIS A 89 -11.85 14.72 -6.47
N ALA A 90 -12.22 13.47 -6.74
CA ALA A 90 -11.34 12.32 -6.47
C ALA A 90 -10.08 12.26 -7.36
N LEU A 91 -10.06 12.99 -8.48
CA LEU A 91 -8.87 13.11 -9.33
C LEU A 91 -7.95 14.25 -8.87
N ASP A 92 -8.31 15.01 -7.83
CA ASP A 92 -7.51 16.14 -7.37
C ASP A 92 -6.11 15.69 -6.90
N ALA A 93 -5.14 16.56 -7.15
CA ALA A 93 -3.73 16.19 -7.10
C ALA A 93 -3.24 15.82 -5.68
N ASP A 94 -3.84 16.42 -4.65
CA ASP A 94 -3.58 16.14 -3.24
C ASP A 94 -4.30 14.86 -2.77
N HIS A 95 -5.46 14.54 -3.32
CA HIS A 95 -6.19 13.29 -3.07
C HIS A 95 -5.37 12.08 -3.54
N ILE A 96 -4.99 12.06 -4.82
CA ILE A 96 -4.13 11.01 -5.41
C ILE A 96 -2.81 10.92 -4.63
N SER A 97 -2.14 12.07 -4.40
CA SER A 97 -0.86 12.09 -3.68
C SER A 97 -0.96 11.49 -2.27
N ALA A 98 -1.99 11.84 -1.50
CA ALA A 98 -2.19 11.31 -0.14
C ALA A 98 -2.42 9.79 -0.16
N ILE A 99 -3.29 9.30 -1.06
CA ILE A 99 -3.62 7.87 -1.18
C ILE A 99 -2.39 7.06 -1.60
N ASP A 100 -1.61 7.53 -2.57
CA ASP A 100 -0.42 6.85 -3.09
C ASP A 100 0.71 6.75 -2.05
N LEU A 101 1.07 7.89 -1.45
CA LEU A 101 2.10 7.97 -0.42
C LEU A 101 1.76 7.08 0.78
N MET A 102 0.48 7.03 1.15
CA MET A 102 -0.03 6.20 2.22
C MET A 102 -0.01 4.70 1.87
N THR A 103 -0.44 4.38 0.65
CA THR A 103 -0.47 3.03 0.11
C THR A 103 0.93 2.44 0.07
N ARG A 104 1.94 3.17 -0.45
CA ARG A 104 3.35 2.72 -0.34
C ARG A 104 3.76 2.52 1.11
N ARG A 105 3.53 3.51 1.98
CA ARG A 105 3.97 3.47 3.38
C ARG A 105 3.49 2.19 4.08
N LEU A 106 2.24 1.78 3.84
CA LEU A 106 1.66 0.56 4.39
C LEU A 106 2.22 -0.72 3.74
N ILE A 107 2.49 -0.71 2.44
CA ILE A 107 3.12 -1.83 1.71
C ILE A 107 4.58 -2.03 2.18
N ALA A 108 5.32 -0.95 2.39
CA ALA A 108 6.67 -0.98 2.98
C ALA A 108 6.67 -1.48 4.44
N ALA A 109 5.53 -1.38 5.13
CA ALA A 109 5.29 -1.99 6.44
C ALA A 109 4.73 -3.43 6.36
N GLY A 110 4.70 -4.04 5.17
CA GLY A 110 4.25 -5.43 4.94
C GLY A 110 2.74 -5.63 4.89
N GLN A 111 1.93 -4.56 4.82
CA GLN A 111 0.47 -4.65 4.75
C GLN A 111 -0.05 -4.66 3.30
N ARG A 112 -1.31 -5.08 3.11
CA ARG A 112 -2.04 -5.04 1.82
C ARG A 112 -3.23 -4.08 1.91
N PRO A 113 -3.02 -2.77 1.76
CA PRO A 113 -3.95 -1.74 2.24
C PRO A 113 -5.01 -1.35 1.19
N VAL A 114 -5.93 -2.26 0.84
CA VAL A 114 -6.91 -2.02 -0.24
C VAL A 114 -7.97 -0.95 0.03
N THR A 115 -8.16 -0.51 1.27
CA THR A 115 -9.24 0.40 1.68
C THR A 115 -8.76 1.82 2.01
N VAL A 116 -7.54 2.21 1.62
CA VAL A 116 -6.94 3.52 1.95
C VAL A 116 -7.82 4.66 1.42
N GLY A 117 -8.10 4.67 0.12
CA GLY A 117 -8.96 5.67 -0.50
C GLY A 117 -10.40 5.62 -0.01
N MET A 118 -10.95 4.43 0.30
CA MET A 118 -12.30 4.30 0.87
C MET A 118 -12.44 5.04 2.20
N PHE A 119 -11.49 4.88 3.12
CA PHE A 119 -11.54 5.59 4.39
C PHE A 119 -11.31 7.09 4.22
N PHE A 120 -10.42 7.49 3.31
CA PHE A 120 -10.14 8.89 3.00
C PHE A 120 -11.36 9.63 2.43
N SER A 121 -11.95 9.13 1.33
CA SER A 121 -13.18 9.65 0.72
C SER A 121 -14.36 9.72 1.69
N LEU A 122 -14.57 8.69 2.53
CA LEU A 122 -15.60 8.71 3.58
C LEU A 122 -15.35 9.80 4.63
N GLY A 123 -14.09 10.01 5.02
CA GLY A 123 -13.69 11.09 5.91
C GLY A 123 -13.98 12.46 5.31
N HIS A 124 -13.53 12.70 4.08
CA HIS A 124 -13.76 13.95 3.35
C HIS A 124 -15.27 14.22 3.18
N SER A 125 -16.00 13.21 2.69
CA SER A 125 -17.45 13.25 2.50
C SER A 125 -18.24 13.54 3.78
N THR A 126 -17.69 13.23 4.95
CA THR A 126 -18.33 13.57 6.24
C THR A 126 -18.47 15.08 6.38
N ILE A 127 -17.45 15.87 6.00
CA ILE A 127 -17.57 17.33 6.00
C ILE A 127 -18.54 17.79 4.91
N VAL A 128 -18.48 17.22 3.70
CA VAL A 128 -19.43 17.57 2.61
C VAL A 128 -20.89 17.37 3.01
N ILE A 129 -21.21 16.28 3.71
CA ILE A 129 -22.55 16.00 4.26
C ILE A 129 -22.90 17.00 5.38
N ILE A 130 -21.98 17.28 6.31
CA ILE A 130 -22.21 18.24 7.40
C ILE A 130 -22.43 19.65 6.86
N THR A 131 -21.59 20.13 5.94
CA THR A 131 -21.75 21.43 5.27
C THR A 131 -23.09 21.48 4.54
N SER A 132 -23.45 20.44 3.78
CA SER A 132 -24.75 20.37 3.09
C SER A 132 -25.93 20.48 4.07
N LEU A 133 -25.87 19.82 5.24
CA LEU A 133 -26.90 19.92 6.28
C LEU A 133 -26.96 21.30 6.94
N VAL A 134 -25.80 21.87 7.27
CA VAL A 134 -25.71 23.21 7.87
C VAL A 134 -26.31 24.24 6.92
N VAL A 135 -25.84 24.27 5.66
CA VAL A 135 -26.30 25.18 4.60
C VAL A 135 -27.79 25.00 4.30
N ALA A 136 -28.28 23.76 4.22
CA ALA A 136 -29.70 23.46 4.09
C ALA A 136 -30.55 24.01 5.25
N GLY A 137 -30.06 23.90 6.49
CA GLY A 137 -30.74 24.40 7.69
C GLY A 137 -30.64 25.91 7.89
N THR A 138 -29.56 26.55 7.42
CA THR A 138 -29.32 28.01 7.58
C THR A 138 -29.77 28.85 6.38
N ALA A 139 -30.38 28.23 5.36
CA ALA A 139 -30.81 28.85 4.10
C ALA A 139 -31.75 30.09 4.22
N ALA A 140 -32.20 30.43 5.43
CA ALA A 140 -33.00 31.62 5.72
C ALA A 140 -32.34 32.66 6.65
N ALA A 141 -31.14 32.42 7.21
CA ALA A 141 -30.67 33.18 8.37
C ALA A 141 -29.17 33.56 8.45
N VAL A 142 -28.25 32.92 7.72
CA VAL A 142 -26.80 33.09 8.00
C VAL A 142 -25.90 33.02 6.76
N SER A 143 -25.75 34.14 6.03
CA SER A 143 -24.67 34.28 5.03
C SER A 143 -23.33 34.67 5.69
N SER A 144 -23.32 35.74 6.48
CA SER A 144 -22.07 36.35 6.98
C SER A 144 -21.24 35.47 7.93
N LYS A 145 -21.83 34.52 8.66
CA LYS A 145 -21.03 33.53 9.42
C LYS A 145 -20.57 32.35 8.55
N PHE A 146 -21.25 32.07 7.43
CA PHE A 146 -20.83 31.02 6.50
C PHE A 146 -19.54 31.42 5.80
N ASP A 147 -19.44 32.66 5.28
CA ASP A 147 -18.23 33.16 4.62
C ASP A 147 -17.00 33.12 5.55
N ASN A 148 -17.18 33.56 6.81
CA ASN A 148 -16.13 33.50 7.83
C ASN A 148 -15.74 32.05 8.19
N PHE A 149 -16.70 31.13 8.28
CA PHE A 149 -16.44 29.73 8.57
C PHE A 149 -15.76 29.02 7.39
N SER A 150 -16.14 29.37 6.15
CA SER A 150 -15.52 28.89 4.92
C SER A 150 -14.05 29.33 4.83
N ARG A 151 -13.75 30.63 5.03
CA ARG A 151 -12.35 31.14 5.05
C ARG A 151 -11.50 30.46 6.13
N VAL A 152 -12.01 30.33 7.37
CA VAL A 152 -11.28 29.67 8.46
C VAL A 152 -11.10 28.17 8.18
N GLY A 153 -12.13 27.49 7.69
CA GLY A 153 -12.08 26.09 7.28
C GLY A 153 -11.05 25.85 6.19
N GLY A 154 -11.08 26.65 5.11
CA GLY A 154 -10.13 26.58 4.00
C GLY A 154 -8.67 26.75 4.43
N ILE A 155 -8.37 27.73 5.30
CA ILE A 155 -7.02 27.92 5.87
C ILE A 155 -6.58 26.70 6.70
N ILE A 156 -7.47 26.13 7.53
CA ILE A 156 -7.16 24.95 8.35
C ILE A 156 -6.98 23.70 7.46
N GLY A 157 -7.87 23.47 6.50
CA GLY A 157 -7.81 22.32 5.58
C GLY A 157 -6.57 22.35 4.70
N THR A 158 -6.29 23.49 4.05
CA THR A 158 -5.09 23.64 3.20
C THR A 158 -3.79 23.55 4.00
N SER A 159 -3.70 24.17 5.19
CA SER A 159 -2.48 24.10 6.02
C SER A 159 -2.21 22.71 6.56
N VAL A 160 -3.24 21.98 7.00
CA VAL A 160 -3.11 20.59 7.44
C VAL A 160 -2.76 19.67 6.27
N SER A 161 -3.45 19.80 5.12
CA SER A 161 -3.18 19.03 3.90
C SER A 161 -1.73 19.22 3.44
N ALA A 162 -1.28 20.46 3.27
CA ALA A 162 0.10 20.78 2.87
C ALA A 162 1.12 20.19 3.85
N THR A 163 0.91 20.36 5.17
CA THR A 163 1.79 19.81 6.20
C THR A 163 1.88 18.29 6.12
N PHE A 164 0.74 17.61 5.92
CA PHE A 164 0.67 16.16 5.89
C PHE A 164 1.26 15.56 4.60
N LEU A 165 1.04 16.18 3.45
CA LEU A 165 1.64 15.78 2.18
C LEU A 165 3.17 15.93 2.19
N LEU A 166 3.67 17.06 2.69
CA LEU A 166 5.12 17.27 2.85
C LEU A 166 5.74 16.24 3.80
N LEU A 167 5.08 15.97 4.93
CA LEU A 167 5.47 14.94 5.90
C LEU A 167 5.51 13.54 5.26
N LEU A 168 4.44 13.16 4.57
CA LEU A 168 4.37 11.89 3.85
C LEU A 168 5.42 11.79 2.74
N GLY A 169 5.71 12.90 2.05
CA GLY A 169 6.75 13.02 1.02
C GLY A 169 8.14 12.76 1.58
N ILE A 170 8.54 13.47 2.65
CA ILE A 170 9.82 13.27 3.37
C ILE A 170 9.99 11.81 3.83
N MET A 171 8.92 11.24 4.37
CA MET A 171 8.89 9.85 4.82
C MET A 171 9.00 8.85 3.66
N ASN A 172 8.42 9.15 2.49
CA ASN A 172 8.60 8.35 1.26
C ASN A 172 10.00 8.53 0.63
N ILE A 173 10.63 9.70 0.76
CA ILE A 173 12.06 9.90 0.42
C ILE A 173 12.95 8.98 1.27
N TYR A 174 12.65 8.79 2.56
CA TYR A 174 13.38 7.84 3.41
C TYR A 174 13.19 6.38 2.97
N ILE A 175 11.99 6.00 2.53
CA ILE A 175 11.73 4.68 1.93
C ILE A 175 12.51 4.51 0.62
N LEU A 176 12.51 5.53 -0.25
CA LEU A 176 13.31 5.56 -1.48
C LEU A 176 14.80 5.36 -1.21
N TYR A 177 15.36 6.08 -0.23
CA TYR A 177 16.75 5.93 0.18
C TYR A 177 17.07 4.49 0.60
N LYS A 178 16.22 3.85 1.43
CA LYS A 178 16.41 2.44 1.81
C LYS A 178 16.36 1.50 0.60
N LEU A 179 15.42 1.69 -0.33
CA LEU A 179 15.33 0.88 -1.54
C LEU A 179 16.58 1.05 -2.43
N VAL A 180 17.09 2.27 -2.60
CA VAL A 180 18.32 2.53 -3.36
C VAL A 180 19.56 1.90 -2.70
N VAL A 181 19.65 1.92 -1.36
CA VAL A 181 20.71 1.20 -0.62
C VAL A 181 20.57 -0.31 -0.79
N GLN A 182 19.36 -0.85 -0.73
CA GLN A 182 19.08 -2.27 -0.97
C GLN A 182 19.51 -2.69 -2.39
N MET A 183 19.13 -1.90 -3.40
CA MET A 183 19.55 -2.12 -4.80
C MET A 183 21.07 -2.11 -4.97
N LYS A 184 21.77 -1.13 -4.39
CA LYS A 184 23.24 -1.07 -4.44
C LYS A 184 23.88 -2.31 -3.83
N ARG A 185 23.29 -2.90 -2.78
CA ARG A 185 23.76 -4.13 -2.14
C ARG A 185 23.44 -5.37 -2.99
N LEU A 186 22.21 -5.52 -3.51
CA LEU A 186 21.84 -6.61 -4.43
C LEU A 186 22.73 -6.66 -5.69
N ILE A 187 23.11 -5.50 -6.22
CA ILE A 187 24.06 -5.40 -7.36
C ILE A 187 25.48 -5.80 -6.95
N ALA A 188 25.86 -5.65 -5.68
CA ALA A 188 27.19 -5.99 -5.17
C ALA A 188 27.33 -7.48 -4.77
N THR A 189 26.24 -8.13 -4.33
CA THR A 189 26.21 -9.57 -4.02
C THR A 189 26.48 -10.42 -5.27
N ALA A 190 27.16 -11.55 -5.09
CA ALA A 190 27.44 -12.52 -6.15
C ALA A 190 26.15 -13.07 -6.79
N VAL A 191 26.23 -13.47 -8.06
CA VAL A 191 25.11 -14.08 -8.78
C VAL A 191 24.82 -15.46 -8.18
N GLY A 192 23.67 -15.61 -7.50
CA GLY A 192 23.23 -16.87 -6.88
C GLY A 192 22.82 -16.73 -5.40
N GLU A 193 23.44 -15.81 -4.65
CA GLU A 193 23.16 -15.59 -3.22
C GLU A 193 22.04 -14.55 -2.96
N GLU A 194 21.19 -14.29 -3.95
CA GLU A 194 20.21 -13.19 -3.90
C GLU A 194 18.99 -13.45 -2.98
N HIS A 195 18.94 -14.61 -2.32
CA HIS A 195 17.78 -15.10 -1.56
C HIS A 195 17.83 -14.91 -0.04
N THR A 196 18.95 -14.44 0.54
CA THR A 196 19.03 -14.19 1.99
C THR A 196 18.19 -12.96 2.39
N GLU A 197 17.23 -13.15 3.29
CA GLU A 197 16.30 -12.10 3.78
C GLU A 197 17.01 -11.02 4.62
N PHE A 198 17.71 -10.09 3.99
CA PHE A 198 18.39 -8.99 4.70
C PHE A 198 17.44 -7.82 5.01
N LYS A 199 16.81 -7.88 6.19
CA LYS A 199 16.08 -6.73 6.77
C LYS A 199 17.04 -5.58 7.08
N ILE A 200 16.88 -4.45 6.39
CA ILE A 200 17.60 -3.19 6.70
C ILE A 200 17.03 -2.60 8.00
N GLN A 201 17.53 -3.08 9.13
CA GLN A 201 17.43 -2.38 10.42
C GLN A 201 18.09 -1.01 10.26
N GLY A 202 17.28 0.05 10.28
CA GLY A 202 17.78 1.42 10.30
C GLY A 202 17.96 1.83 11.74
N GLY A 203 19.20 1.97 12.22
CA GLY A 203 19.48 2.66 13.48
C GLY A 203 19.56 4.17 13.26
N GLY A 204 19.14 4.97 14.24
CA GLY A 204 19.36 6.42 14.26
C GLY A 204 18.23 7.25 14.86
N MET A 205 18.55 8.49 15.25
CA MET A 205 17.57 9.45 15.80
C MET A 205 16.43 9.74 14.82
N LEU A 206 16.76 9.90 13.53
CA LEU A 206 15.79 10.08 12.45
C LEU A 206 14.83 8.88 12.31
N PHE A 207 15.33 7.65 12.54
CA PHE A 207 14.50 6.45 12.54
C PHE A 207 13.53 6.41 13.73
N SER A 208 13.93 6.89 14.90
CA SER A 208 13.04 7.01 16.08
C SER A 208 11.92 8.04 15.85
N LEU A 209 12.26 9.20 15.29
CA LEU A 209 11.27 10.23 14.89
C LEU A 209 10.30 9.67 13.85
N PHE A 210 10.82 9.08 12.77
CA PHE A 210 9.98 8.43 11.76
C PHE A 210 9.17 7.25 12.33
N GLN A 211 9.67 6.46 13.30
CA GLN A 211 8.86 5.41 13.94
C GLN A 211 7.64 5.96 14.69
N ARG A 212 7.75 7.11 15.37
CA ARG A 212 6.61 7.77 16.01
C ARG A 212 5.59 8.24 14.97
N MET A 213 6.07 8.85 13.89
CA MET A 213 5.23 9.34 12.79
C MET A 213 4.62 8.18 11.96
N PHE A 214 5.33 7.06 11.82
CA PHE A 214 4.79 5.82 11.25
C PHE A 214 3.67 5.26 12.14
N LYS A 215 3.80 5.27 13.47
CA LYS A 215 2.71 4.82 14.38
C LYS A 215 1.44 5.66 14.28
N LEU A 216 1.57 6.95 13.96
CA LEU A 216 0.42 7.84 13.76
C LEU A 216 -0.54 7.32 12.70
N ILE A 217 -0.05 6.77 11.58
CA ILE A 217 -0.87 6.31 10.44
C ILE A 217 -0.61 4.82 10.11
N ASP A 218 -0.54 3.95 11.11
CA ASP A 218 -0.17 2.54 10.94
C ASP A 218 -1.22 1.62 10.30
N ARG A 219 -2.45 2.09 10.07
CA ARG A 219 -3.57 1.30 9.52
C ARG A 219 -4.38 2.07 8.47
N PRO A 220 -5.00 1.40 7.48
CA PRO A 220 -5.82 2.05 6.44
C PRO A 220 -6.96 2.94 6.99
N TRP A 221 -7.61 2.53 8.09
CA TRP A 221 -8.73 3.29 8.67
C TRP A 221 -8.34 4.69 9.15
N LYS A 222 -7.06 4.91 9.48
CA LYS A 222 -6.56 6.22 9.93
C LYS A 222 -6.51 7.27 8.82
N MET A 223 -6.80 6.89 7.57
CA MET A 223 -7.11 7.84 6.51
C MET A 223 -8.45 8.55 6.68
N TYR A 224 -9.37 8.02 7.49
CA TYR A 224 -10.65 8.69 7.75
C TYR A 224 -10.49 10.06 8.43
N PRO A 225 -9.81 10.20 9.59
CA PRO A 225 -9.61 11.52 10.18
C PRO A 225 -8.75 12.44 9.29
N LEU A 226 -7.85 11.89 8.47
CA LEU A 226 -7.14 12.68 7.47
C LEU A 226 -8.09 13.25 6.40
N GLY A 227 -8.97 12.39 5.87
CA GLY A 227 -9.99 12.79 4.90
C GLY A 227 -10.90 13.89 5.47
N VAL A 228 -11.31 13.76 6.74
CA VAL A 228 -12.06 14.82 7.45
C VAL A 228 -11.29 16.15 7.42
N MET A 229 -9.97 16.13 7.68
CA MET A 229 -9.14 17.34 7.65
C MET A 229 -8.99 17.93 6.25
N PHE A 230 -8.90 17.09 5.19
CA PHE A 230 -8.90 17.55 3.80
C PHE A 230 -10.27 18.15 3.40
N GLY A 231 -11.36 17.53 3.85
CA GLY A 231 -12.73 18.02 3.64
C GLY A 231 -13.04 19.37 4.30
N LEU A 232 -12.18 19.87 5.20
CA LEU A 232 -12.26 21.25 5.70
C LEU A 232 -11.89 22.30 4.66
N GLY A 233 -11.30 21.92 3.51
CA GLY A 233 -11.27 22.77 2.31
C GLY A 233 -12.70 23.03 1.86
N PHE A 234 -13.27 24.16 2.28
CA PHE A 234 -14.71 24.36 2.26
C PHE A 234 -15.31 24.48 0.85
N ASP A 235 -14.48 24.73 -0.16
CA ASP A 235 -14.87 25.05 -1.54
C ASP A 235 -15.77 23.97 -2.15
N THR A 236 -15.29 22.74 -2.29
CA THR A 236 -16.08 21.62 -2.85
C THR A 236 -17.31 21.28 -2.00
N SER A 237 -17.19 21.41 -0.68
CA SER A 237 -18.33 21.19 0.23
C SER A 237 -19.43 22.24 0.05
N SER A 238 -19.05 23.46 -0.33
CA SER A 238 -19.95 24.58 -0.58
C SER A 238 -20.59 24.48 -1.97
N GLU A 239 -19.85 24.06 -3.00
CA GLU A 239 -20.40 23.79 -4.33
C GLU A 239 -21.58 22.82 -4.27
N ILE A 240 -21.40 21.67 -3.62
CA ILE A 240 -22.45 20.64 -3.49
C ILE A 240 -23.64 21.14 -2.65
N ALA A 241 -23.38 21.90 -1.59
CA ALA A 241 -24.42 22.47 -0.75
C ALA A 241 -25.26 23.54 -1.48
N ILE A 242 -24.61 24.41 -2.25
CA ILE A 242 -25.25 25.46 -3.07
C ILE A 242 -26.07 24.82 -4.19
N LEU A 243 -25.52 23.84 -4.91
CA LEU A 243 -26.25 23.05 -5.91
C LEU A 243 -27.51 22.40 -5.31
N GLY A 244 -27.43 21.91 -4.07
CA GLY A 244 -28.55 21.37 -3.33
C GLY A 244 -29.65 22.40 -3.05
N ILE A 245 -29.28 23.61 -2.57
CA ILE A 245 -30.23 24.71 -2.36
C ILE A 245 -30.89 25.13 -3.67
N SER A 246 -30.11 25.39 -4.72
CA SER A 246 -30.64 25.83 -6.02
C SER A 246 -31.63 24.82 -6.60
N SER A 247 -31.33 23.52 -6.47
CA SER A 247 -32.22 22.43 -6.89
C SER A 247 -33.56 22.42 -6.15
N ILE A 248 -33.55 22.62 -4.82
CA ILE A 248 -34.76 22.60 -3.99
C ILE A 248 -35.60 23.88 -4.15
N GLN A 249 -34.96 25.05 -4.27
CA GLN A 249 -35.69 26.29 -4.55
C GLN A 249 -36.40 26.24 -5.90
N ALA A 250 -35.74 25.67 -6.93
CA ALA A 250 -36.36 25.42 -8.23
C ALA A 250 -37.53 24.43 -8.16
N SER A 251 -37.49 23.45 -7.24
CA SER A 251 -38.48 22.37 -7.13
C SER A 251 -39.65 22.63 -6.15
N LYS A 252 -39.81 23.86 -5.62
CA LYS A 252 -40.93 24.33 -4.77
C LYS A 252 -41.50 23.32 -3.76
N GLY A 253 -40.91 23.28 -2.57
CA GLY A 253 -41.49 22.56 -1.41
C GLY A 253 -40.99 21.13 -1.21
N THR A 254 -39.90 20.74 -1.88
CA THR A 254 -39.21 19.47 -1.64
C THR A 254 -38.60 19.39 -0.23
N SER A 255 -38.65 18.20 0.37
CA SER A 255 -38.13 17.94 1.72
C SER A 255 -36.63 18.19 1.85
N ILE A 256 -36.18 18.68 3.01
CA ILE A 256 -34.76 18.90 3.32
C ILE A 256 -33.92 17.62 3.18
N TRP A 257 -34.53 16.45 3.39
CA TRP A 257 -33.89 15.14 3.20
C TRP A 257 -33.49 14.85 1.74
N LEU A 258 -34.10 15.52 0.75
CA LEU A 258 -33.70 15.40 -0.65
C LEU A 258 -32.37 16.12 -0.95
N ILE A 259 -31.95 17.09 -0.12
CA ILE A 259 -30.63 17.74 -0.27
C ILE A 259 -29.51 16.72 -0.04
N LEU A 260 -29.69 15.76 0.88
CA LEU A 260 -28.71 14.71 1.16
C LEU A 260 -28.46 13.74 -0.01
N LEU A 261 -29.31 13.75 -1.04
CA LEU A 261 -29.11 12.98 -2.26
C LEU A 261 -27.81 13.38 -2.97
N PHE A 262 -27.53 14.70 -3.02
CA PHE A 262 -26.39 15.28 -3.71
C PHE A 262 -25.03 14.95 -3.07
N PRO A 263 -24.79 15.19 -1.76
CA PRO A 263 -23.54 14.79 -1.13
C PRO A 263 -23.39 13.27 -1.06
N LEU A 264 -24.48 12.48 -1.01
CA LEU A 264 -24.40 11.01 -1.06
C LEU A 264 -23.95 10.50 -2.45
N LEU A 265 -24.44 11.11 -3.54
CA LEU A 265 -23.96 10.81 -4.89
C LEU A 265 -22.50 11.26 -5.09
N PHE A 266 -22.15 12.43 -4.58
CA PHE A 266 -20.76 12.90 -4.54
C PHE A 266 -19.86 11.89 -3.83
N THR A 267 -20.25 11.43 -2.62
CA THR A 267 -19.54 10.38 -1.87
C THR A 267 -19.41 9.09 -2.68
N ALA A 268 -20.47 8.64 -3.37
CA ALA A 268 -20.44 7.40 -4.13
C ALA A 268 -19.44 7.44 -5.30
N GLY A 269 -19.40 8.56 -6.04
CA GLY A 269 -18.43 8.78 -7.12
C GLY A 269 -17.00 8.91 -6.57
N MET A 270 -16.83 9.69 -5.51
CA MET A 270 -15.54 9.91 -4.88
C MET A 270 -14.94 8.62 -4.32
N CYS A 271 -15.71 7.86 -3.54
CA CYS A 271 -15.29 6.57 -3.00
C CYS A 271 -14.90 5.55 -4.10
N LEU A 272 -15.54 5.62 -5.27
CA LEU A 272 -15.22 4.72 -6.39
C LEU A 272 -13.81 4.98 -6.92
N LEU A 273 -13.45 6.24 -7.21
CA LEU A 273 -12.15 6.57 -7.76
C LEU A 273 -11.03 6.51 -6.72
N ASP A 274 -11.18 7.14 -5.55
CA ASP A 274 -10.17 7.10 -4.47
C ASP A 274 -9.80 5.66 -4.09
N THR A 275 -10.79 4.77 -3.99
CA THR A 275 -10.51 3.35 -3.67
C THR A 275 -9.93 2.60 -4.86
N THR A 276 -10.34 2.92 -6.08
CA THR A 276 -9.77 2.31 -7.29
C THR A 276 -8.29 2.67 -7.43
N ASP A 277 -7.92 3.93 -7.18
CA ASP A 277 -6.54 4.40 -7.15
C ASP A 277 -5.68 3.61 -6.15
N GLY A 278 -6.04 3.62 -4.86
CA GLY A 278 -5.32 2.86 -3.83
C GLY A 278 -5.27 1.34 -4.08
N ALA A 279 -6.32 0.77 -4.68
CA ALA A 279 -6.36 -0.65 -5.05
C ALA A 279 -5.47 -0.98 -6.27
N LEU A 280 -5.43 -0.10 -7.28
CA LEU A 280 -4.54 -0.20 -8.44
C LEU A 280 -3.08 -0.01 -8.02
N MET A 281 -2.78 0.98 -7.19
CA MET A 281 -1.42 1.20 -6.67
C MET A 281 -0.93 -0.01 -5.86
N MET A 282 -1.77 -0.55 -4.96
CA MET A 282 -1.46 -1.79 -4.23
C MET A 282 -1.23 -2.98 -5.18
N SER A 283 -2.01 -3.05 -6.26
CA SER A 283 -1.86 -4.07 -7.30
C SER A 283 -0.53 -3.97 -8.04
N LEU A 284 -0.09 -2.77 -8.44
CA LEU A 284 1.19 -2.55 -9.11
C LEU A 284 2.37 -3.02 -8.24
N TYR A 285 2.31 -2.79 -6.92
CA TYR A 285 3.30 -3.33 -5.98
C TYR A 285 3.22 -4.85 -5.80
N THR A 286 2.01 -5.41 -5.65
CA THR A 286 1.89 -6.86 -5.42
C THR A 286 2.25 -7.65 -6.66
N SER A 287 1.89 -7.16 -7.86
CA SER A 287 2.32 -7.75 -9.13
C SER A 287 3.82 -7.63 -9.37
N THR A 288 4.48 -6.56 -8.89
CA THR A 288 5.94 -6.46 -9.01
C THR A 288 6.67 -7.35 -8.00
N GLN A 289 6.17 -7.50 -6.77
CA GLN A 289 6.65 -8.49 -5.79
C GLN A 289 6.49 -9.95 -6.26
N LEU A 290 5.55 -10.22 -7.19
CA LEU A 290 5.36 -11.54 -7.79
C LEU A 290 6.38 -11.87 -8.89
N ALA A 291 7.21 -10.91 -9.31
CA ALA A 291 8.36 -11.17 -10.16
C ALA A 291 9.43 -11.95 -9.37
N ARG A 292 9.84 -13.12 -9.86
CA ARG A 292 10.78 -14.02 -9.15
C ARG A 292 12.19 -13.44 -8.95
N ASP A 293 12.52 -12.35 -9.64
CA ASP A 293 13.86 -11.75 -9.62
C ASP A 293 13.90 -10.58 -8.61
N PRO A 294 14.66 -10.66 -7.50
CA PRO A 294 14.67 -9.62 -6.46
C PRO A 294 15.16 -8.25 -6.98
N ILE A 295 16.06 -8.26 -7.97
CA ILE A 295 16.51 -7.06 -8.69
C ILE A 295 15.36 -6.41 -9.46
N ALA A 296 14.42 -7.19 -10.03
CA ALA A 296 13.23 -6.65 -10.71
C ALA A 296 12.29 -5.98 -9.70
N ILE A 297 11.97 -6.67 -8.60
CA ILE A 297 11.13 -6.15 -7.51
C ILE A 297 11.67 -4.80 -7.05
N CYS A 298 12.98 -4.74 -6.75
CA CYS A 298 13.61 -3.54 -6.25
C CYS A 298 13.67 -2.41 -7.31
N TYR A 299 13.89 -2.72 -8.59
CA TYR A 299 13.90 -1.73 -9.68
C TYR A 299 12.54 -1.05 -9.84
N TYR A 300 11.47 -1.84 -10.03
CA TYR A 300 10.13 -1.28 -10.21
C TYR A 300 9.65 -0.53 -8.96
N SER A 301 9.98 -1.04 -7.76
CA SER A 301 9.71 -0.34 -6.50
C SER A 301 10.41 1.02 -6.44
N ILE A 302 11.70 1.11 -6.84
CA ILE A 302 12.44 2.38 -6.89
C ILE A 302 11.80 3.35 -7.88
N VAL A 303 11.56 2.94 -9.13
CA VAL A 303 11.03 3.84 -10.17
C VAL A 303 9.67 4.41 -9.77
N LEU A 304 8.77 3.54 -9.30
CA LEU A 304 7.44 3.96 -8.82
C LEU A 304 7.55 4.87 -7.57
N THR A 305 8.57 4.68 -6.74
CA THR A 305 8.88 5.57 -5.60
C THR A 305 9.41 6.93 -6.03
N VAL A 306 10.31 7.00 -7.01
CA VAL A 306 10.78 8.27 -7.58
C VAL A 306 9.61 9.09 -8.12
N ILE A 307 8.72 8.47 -8.92
CA ILE A 307 7.56 9.15 -9.52
C ILE A 307 6.64 9.76 -8.44
N THR A 308 6.13 8.95 -7.50
CA THR A 308 5.27 9.45 -6.41
C THR A 308 5.94 10.52 -5.56
N VAL A 309 7.26 10.44 -5.33
CA VAL A 309 7.97 11.39 -4.46
C VAL A 309 8.09 12.74 -5.17
N ILE A 310 8.41 12.75 -6.47
CA ILE A 310 8.43 13.96 -7.28
C ILE A 310 7.05 14.61 -7.29
N VAL A 311 6.00 13.84 -7.59
CA VAL A 311 4.61 14.31 -7.58
C VAL A 311 4.25 14.90 -6.21
N ALA A 312 4.42 14.13 -5.13
CA ALA A 312 4.10 14.57 -3.77
C ALA A 312 4.87 15.83 -3.32
N THR A 313 6.13 15.98 -3.73
CA THR A 313 6.92 17.18 -3.42
C THR A 313 6.43 18.39 -4.23
N VAL A 314 6.10 18.22 -5.51
CA VAL A 314 5.51 19.30 -6.32
C VAL A 314 4.17 19.73 -5.74
N ILE A 315 3.26 18.78 -5.47
CA ILE A 315 1.94 19.09 -4.91
C ILE A 315 2.03 19.67 -3.51
N GLY A 316 2.86 19.13 -2.61
CA GLY A 316 3.06 19.71 -1.28
C GLY A 316 3.62 21.13 -1.30
N VAL A 317 4.49 21.46 -2.27
CA VAL A 317 4.98 22.84 -2.48
C VAL A 317 3.88 23.74 -3.02
N VAL A 318 3.10 23.30 -4.02
CA VAL A 318 2.01 24.11 -4.58
C VAL A 318 0.89 24.33 -3.54
N GLN A 319 0.53 23.31 -2.74
CA GLN A 319 -0.42 23.45 -1.63
C GLN A 319 0.05 24.50 -0.60
N PHE A 320 1.35 24.54 -0.32
CA PHE A 320 1.96 25.53 0.57
C PHE A 320 1.95 26.94 -0.04
N LEU A 321 2.16 27.08 -1.35
CA LEU A 321 2.03 28.37 -2.06
C LEU A 321 0.56 28.84 -2.10
N ASN A 322 -0.40 27.92 -2.29
CA ASN A 322 -1.83 28.23 -2.19
C ASN A 322 -2.24 28.65 -0.78
N LEU A 323 -1.65 28.08 0.28
CA LEU A 323 -1.83 28.57 1.65
C LEU A 323 -1.29 30.00 1.81
N ALA A 324 -0.11 30.30 1.23
CA ALA A 324 0.44 31.65 1.27
C ALA A 324 -0.44 32.68 0.52
N LEU A 325 -1.02 32.30 -0.63
CA LEU A 325 -2.04 33.11 -1.32
C LEU A 325 -3.23 33.44 -0.40
N ASN A 326 -3.84 32.40 0.20
CA ASN A 326 -5.04 32.52 1.02
C ASN A 326 -4.85 33.33 2.33
N VAL A 327 -3.62 33.50 2.81
CA VAL A 327 -3.32 34.19 4.07
C VAL A 327 -2.72 35.58 3.86
N ALA A 328 -1.86 35.75 2.87
CA ALA A 328 -1.11 37.00 2.66
C ALA A 328 -1.63 37.87 1.50
N GLU A 329 -2.57 37.36 0.70
CA GLU A 329 -3.13 37.99 -0.50
C GLU A 329 -2.06 38.73 -1.38
N PRO A 330 -0.90 38.09 -1.69
CA PRO A 330 0.23 38.77 -2.32
C PRO A 330 0.02 38.93 -3.83
N SER A 331 0.22 40.15 -4.34
CA SER A 331 0.05 40.46 -5.76
C SER A 331 1.34 40.29 -6.59
N GLY A 332 1.25 39.75 -7.80
CA GLY A 332 2.30 39.84 -8.82
C GLY A 332 2.41 38.60 -9.73
N PRO A 333 3.15 38.67 -10.85
CA PRO A 333 3.07 37.68 -11.94
C PRO A 333 3.39 36.22 -11.57
N PHE A 334 4.15 36.00 -10.49
CA PHE A 334 4.38 34.68 -9.92
C PHE A 334 3.13 34.13 -9.22
N TRP A 335 2.46 34.98 -8.43
CA TRP A 335 1.27 34.64 -7.68
C TRP A 335 0.06 34.41 -8.58
N ASP A 336 -0.11 35.22 -9.64
CA ASP A 336 -1.07 34.96 -10.73
C ASP A 336 -0.85 33.56 -11.38
N GLY A 337 0.40 33.09 -11.40
CA GLY A 337 0.76 31.77 -11.91
C GLY A 337 0.41 30.63 -10.96
N VAL A 338 0.55 30.84 -9.65
CA VAL A 338 0.14 29.90 -8.59
C VAL A 338 -1.39 29.83 -8.53
N GLU A 339 -2.09 30.96 -8.59
CA GLU A 339 -3.54 31.05 -8.59
C GLU A 339 -4.15 30.27 -9.76
N ARG A 340 -3.69 30.50 -11.00
CA ARG A 340 -4.10 29.74 -12.21
C ARG A 340 -3.81 28.24 -12.12
N LEU A 341 -2.84 27.82 -11.31
CA LEU A 341 -2.53 26.42 -11.08
C LEU A 341 -3.49 25.80 -10.05
N GLY A 342 -3.93 26.59 -9.06
CA GLY A 342 -5.02 26.26 -8.14
C GLY A 342 -6.39 26.18 -8.82
N GLU A 343 -6.73 27.12 -9.71
CA GLU A 343 -7.97 27.10 -10.51
C GLU A 343 -8.13 25.83 -11.37
N LYS A 344 -7.01 25.16 -11.70
CA LYS A 344 -6.93 24.02 -12.64
C LYS A 344 -6.41 22.76 -11.95
N TRP A 345 -6.77 22.58 -10.68
CA TRP A 345 -6.30 21.49 -9.82
C TRP A 345 -6.60 20.10 -10.38
N ASP A 346 -7.77 19.93 -11.00
CA ASP A 346 -8.20 18.71 -11.68
C ASP A 346 -7.33 18.35 -12.91
N ILE A 347 -6.86 19.37 -13.66
CA ILE A 347 -5.91 19.19 -14.77
C ILE A 347 -4.53 18.75 -14.25
N VAL A 348 -4.09 19.28 -13.10
CA VAL A 348 -2.87 18.81 -12.42
C VAL A 348 -3.03 17.35 -12.00
N GLY A 349 -4.18 16.98 -11.45
CA GLY A 349 -4.59 15.60 -11.15
C GLY A 349 -4.50 14.66 -12.36
N GLY A 350 -5.13 15.05 -13.48
CA GLY A 350 -5.06 14.30 -14.74
C GLY A 350 -3.63 14.15 -15.28
N ALA A 351 -2.78 15.17 -15.13
CA ALA A 351 -1.37 15.12 -15.50
C ALA A 351 -0.56 14.15 -14.61
N ILE A 352 -0.92 14.02 -13.33
CA ILE A 352 -0.34 13.01 -12.42
C ILE A 352 -0.69 11.60 -12.90
N CYS A 353 -1.97 11.31 -13.16
CA CYS A 353 -2.39 10.02 -13.72
C CYS A 353 -1.65 9.68 -15.01
N GLY A 354 -1.51 10.65 -15.92
CA GLY A 354 -0.71 10.53 -17.14
C GLY A 354 0.76 10.21 -16.86
N THR A 355 1.36 10.87 -15.86
CA THR A 355 2.76 10.63 -15.44
C THR A 355 2.97 9.22 -14.89
N PHE A 356 2.01 8.65 -14.15
CA PHE A 356 2.07 7.25 -13.71
C PHE A 356 2.00 6.26 -14.88
N VAL A 357 1.09 6.47 -15.83
CA VAL A 357 0.97 5.62 -17.02
C VAL A 357 2.25 5.68 -17.86
N VAL A 358 2.71 6.88 -18.20
CA VAL A 358 3.92 7.10 -19.01
C VAL A 358 5.17 6.58 -18.29
N GLY A 359 5.34 6.90 -17.01
CA GLY A 359 6.46 6.43 -16.19
C GLY A 359 6.47 4.92 -16.00
N GLY A 360 5.30 4.29 -15.84
CA GLY A 360 5.15 2.83 -15.78
C GLY A 360 5.56 2.15 -17.08
N VAL A 361 5.07 2.64 -18.23
CA VAL A 361 5.45 2.12 -19.56
C VAL A 361 6.95 2.30 -19.82
N LEU A 362 7.50 3.49 -19.56
CA LEU A 362 8.93 3.77 -19.69
C LEU A 362 9.78 2.85 -18.80
N SER A 363 9.34 2.59 -17.56
CA SER A 363 10.02 1.65 -16.64
C SER A 363 10.14 0.25 -17.22
N VAL A 364 9.05 -0.29 -17.80
CA VAL A 364 9.05 -1.62 -18.44
C VAL A 364 9.98 -1.65 -19.67
N LEU A 365 9.99 -0.59 -20.48
CA LEU A 365 10.87 -0.48 -21.66
C LEU A 365 12.35 -0.36 -21.28
N LEU A 366 12.67 0.44 -20.26
CA LEU A 366 14.04 0.72 -19.81
C LEU A 366 14.64 -0.41 -18.95
N TYR A 367 13.81 -1.26 -18.34
CA TYR A 367 14.25 -2.38 -17.50
C TYR A 367 15.23 -3.33 -18.22
N LYS A 368 14.90 -3.79 -19.43
CA LYS A 368 15.70 -4.78 -20.18
C LYS A 368 17.07 -4.22 -20.62
N PRO A 369 17.20 -2.99 -21.16
CA PRO A 369 18.49 -2.33 -21.37
C PRO A 369 19.29 -2.10 -20.09
N TRP A 370 18.63 -1.68 -19.00
CA TRP A 370 19.28 -1.37 -17.72
C TRP A 370 19.86 -2.63 -17.06
N ARG A 371 19.09 -3.71 -16.99
CA ARG A 371 19.54 -5.00 -16.43
C ARG A 371 20.75 -5.56 -17.18
N ARG A 372 20.69 -5.59 -18.52
CA ARG A 372 21.84 -5.97 -19.37
C ARG A 372 23.13 -5.18 -19.07
N ARG A 373 23.04 -3.90 -18.72
CA ARG A 373 24.20 -3.09 -18.33
C ARG A 373 24.73 -3.44 -16.93
N ILE A 374 23.84 -3.82 -16.00
CA ILE A 374 24.22 -4.25 -14.65
C ILE A 374 24.81 -5.66 -14.66
N ASP A 375 24.21 -6.60 -15.38
CA ASP A 375 24.73 -7.97 -15.46
C ASP A 375 26.16 -7.98 -16.03
N LYS A 376 26.43 -7.17 -17.06
CA LYS A 376 27.80 -6.93 -17.56
C LYS A 376 28.75 -6.38 -16.49
N LYS A 377 28.31 -5.42 -15.67
CA LYS A 377 29.13 -4.86 -14.57
C LYS A 377 29.35 -5.86 -13.42
N ARG A 378 28.38 -6.75 -13.15
CA ARG A 378 28.51 -7.82 -12.14
C ARG A 378 29.50 -8.89 -12.60
N LEU A 379 29.38 -9.34 -13.85
CA LEU A 379 30.34 -10.27 -14.48
C LEU A 379 31.76 -9.70 -14.51
N GLN A 380 31.93 -8.42 -14.88
CA GLN A 380 33.22 -7.75 -14.80
C GLN A 380 33.78 -7.76 -13.37
N ARG A 381 32.96 -7.49 -12.35
CA ARG A 381 33.41 -7.53 -10.94
C ARG A 381 33.75 -8.93 -10.45
N GLN A 382 33.04 -9.97 -10.89
CA GLN A 382 33.40 -11.35 -10.58
C GLN A 382 34.74 -11.75 -11.19
N ASN A 383 35.03 -11.35 -12.44
CA ASN A 383 36.32 -11.60 -13.09
C ASN A 383 37.51 -10.84 -12.45
N PHE A 384 37.26 -9.84 -11.61
CA PHE A 384 38.28 -9.10 -10.86
C PHE A 384 38.37 -9.50 -9.38
N ALA A 385 37.51 -10.40 -8.89
CA ALA A 385 37.73 -11.04 -7.60
C ALA A 385 38.84 -12.10 -7.79
N PRO A 386 39.96 -12.05 -7.05
CA PRO A 386 40.94 -13.11 -7.12
C PRO A 386 40.26 -14.42 -6.70
N LEU A 387 40.50 -15.49 -7.47
CA LEU A 387 40.13 -16.84 -7.05
C LEU A 387 40.74 -17.08 -5.66
N PRO A 388 40.02 -17.72 -4.72
CA PRO A 388 40.68 -18.22 -3.51
C PRO A 388 41.82 -19.15 -3.96
N GLN A 389 43.04 -18.87 -3.52
CA GLN A 389 44.24 -19.65 -3.86
C GLN A 389 44.04 -21.09 -3.39
N SER A 390 43.62 -21.93 -4.32
CA SER A 390 43.42 -23.36 -4.12
C SER A 390 44.72 -24.06 -4.50
N ALA A 391 45.56 -24.27 -3.48
CA ALA A 391 46.57 -25.33 -3.44
C ALA A 391 47.47 -25.52 -4.67
N GLU A 392 48.38 -24.57 -4.91
CA GLU A 392 49.67 -24.88 -5.53
C GLU A 392 50.80 -24.38 -4.62
N GLY A 393 51.52 -25.32 -4.02
CA GLY A 393 52.50 -25.06 -2.96
C GLY A 393 53.18 -26.33 -2.43
N TYR A 394 53.26 -27.38 -3.24
CA TYR A 394 54.17 -28.50 -3.01
C TYR A 394 55.39 -28.32 -3.89
N ARG A 395 56.46 -27.74 -3.34
CA ARG A 395 57.80 -27.92 -3.89
C ARG A 395 58.90 -27.61 -2.87
N GLU A 396 59.68 -28.65 -2.58
CA GLU A 396 61.13 -28.64 -2.34
C GLU A 396 61.67 -27.58 -1.34
N GLU A 397 61.77 -27.98 -0.06
CA GLU A 397 62.83 -27.53 0.86
C GLU A 397 63.53 -28.79 1.41
N GLU A 398 64.61 -29.22 0.73
CA GLU A 398 65.67 -30.06 1.30
C GLU A 398 66.87 -29.15 1.64
N ASP A 399 67.63 -29.54 2.65
CA ASP A 399 68.94 -29.01 3.07
C ASP A 399 69.06 -27.50 3.37
N ASP A 400 68.95 -27.16 4.65
CA ASP A 400 70.11 -26.68 5.43
C ASP A 400 69.73 -26.44 6.91
N LEU A 401 70.40 -27.16 7.83
CA LEU A 401 70.79 -26.76 9.20
C LEU A 401 71.23 -27.99 10.03
N GLU A 402 72.45 -28.47 9.76
CA GLU A 402 73.27 -29.09 10.82
C GLU A 402 73.76 -28.00 11.82
N ASP A 403 74.40 -28.43 12.90
CA ASP A 403 74.99 -27.61 13.98
C ASP A 403 74.03 -26.86 14.94
N ALA A 404 73.41 -27.63 15.84
CA ALA A 404 73.20 -27.18 17.22
C ALA A 404 73.24 -28.32 18.26
N ALA A 405 74.43 -28.53 18.84
CA ALA A 405 74.68 -29.12 20.16
C ALA A 405 74.17 -30.55 20.49
N ALA A 406 75.10 -31.51 20.40
CA ALA A 406 75.16 -32.59 21.39
C ALA A 406 75.63 -32.08 22.77
N VAL A 407 75.46 -32.90 23.83
CA VAL A 407 75.74 -32.72 25.30
C VAL A 407 74.43 -32.46 26.08
N GLU A 408 73.83 -33.40 26.82
CA GLU A 408 74.36 -34.22 27.93
C GLU A 408 73.88 -35.70 27.98
N LEU A 409 74.41 -36.45 28.95
CA LEU A 409 74.25 -37.91 29.17
C LEU A 409 73.54 -38.23 30.51
N GLY A 410 72.79 -39.34 30.55
CA GLY A 410 72.28 -39.99 31.77
C GLY A 410 70.97 -39.42 32.30
N ASP A 411 70.02 -40.20 32.81
CA ASP A 411 70.20 -41.29 33.79
C ASP A 411 69.15 -42.43 33.65
N ASP A 412 69.26 -43.42 34.53
CA ASP A 412 68.66 -44.76 34.56
C ASP A 412 67.12 -44.84 34.78
N GLY A 413 66.54 -46.05 34.69
CA GLY A 413 65.24 -46.33 35.33
C GLY A 413 64.23 -47.19 34.57
N SER A 414 64.50 -48.49 34.49
CA SER A 414 63.57 -49.58 34.15
C SER A 414 62.10 -49.45 34.63
N ASP A 415 61.15 -49.95 33.82
CA ASP A 415 60.39 -51.14 34.28
C ASP A 415 59.90 -52.05 33.12
N LYS A 416 59.67 -53.33 33.47
CA LYS A 416 59.03 -54.39 32.65
C LYS A 416 57.51 -54.41 33.03
N LYS A 417 56.59 -55.24 32.51
CA LYS A 417 56.68 -56.59 31.91
C LYS A 417 55.33 -56.97 31.25
N GLU A 418 55.39 -57.71 30.15
CA GLU A 418 54.54 -58.88 29.79
C GLU A 418 52.99 -58.83 29.63
N THR A 419 52.57 -59.10 28.38
CA THR A 419 51.62 -60.15 27.92
C THR A 419 50.24 -60.36 28.58
N ARG A 420 49.20 -60.42 27.73
CA ARG A 420 48.59 -61.70 27.30
C ARG A 420 47.85 -61.57 25.96
N VAL A 421 47.67 -62.70 25.27
CA VAL A 421 47.19 -62.84 23.89
C VAL A 421 45.97 -63.79 23.83
N ARG A 422 45.12 -63.60 22.79
CA ARG A 422 44.23 -64.53 22.04
C ARG A 422 42.71 -64.62 22.30
N GLU A 423 41.98 -64.67 21.16
CA GLU A 423 40.70 -65.40 20.84
C GLU A 423 39.44 -65.03 21.67
N HIS A 424 38.15 -65.17 21.28
CA HIS A 424 37.33 -65.61 20.11
C HIS A 424 35.85 -65.13 20.40
N ASP A 425 34.88 -64.93 19.48
CA ASP A 425 34.89 -64.83 18.01
C ASP A 425 33.59 -64.19 17.41
N ILE A 426 33.64 -63.92 16.09
CA ILE A 426 32.58 -63.82 15.04
C ILE A 426 31.12 -64.20 15.39
N THR A 427 30.13 -63.37 15.00
CA THR A 427 29.01 -63.75 14.06
C THR A 427 28.08 -62.60 13.63
N ASN A 428 27.80 -62.55 12.33
CA ASN A 428 26.60 -61.93 11.73
C ASN A 428 25.35 -62.78 12.05
N ASN A 429 24.15 -62.22 11.91
CA ASN A 429 23.18 -62.87 11.04
C ASN A 429 22.20 -61.89 10.36
N THR A 430 21.81 -62.24 9.14
CA THR A 430 20.79 -61.60 8.31
C THR A 430 19.45 -62.34 8.38
N ASP A 431 18.48 -61.81 7.62
CA ASP A 431 17.32 -62.48 7.02
C ASP A 431 16.01 -62.49 7.86
N GLU A 432 14.80 -62.52 7.27
CA GLU A 432 14.40 -62.87 5.89
C GLU A 432 13.10 -62.16 5.44
N ALA A 433 12.68 -62.35 4.18
CA ALA A 433 11.44 -61.82 3.60
C ALA A 433 10.35 -62.91 3.43
N GLY A 434 9.07 -62.57 3.20
CA GLY A 434 8.09 -63.60 2.81
C GLY A 434 6.60 -63.24 2.78
N SER A 435 6.08 -63.04 1.56
CA SER A 435 4.66 -63.01 1.14
C SER A 435 3.74 -64.16 1.65
N ALA A 436 2.45 -63.88 1.92
CA ALA A 436 1.31 -64.66 1.37
C ALA A 436 -0.10 -64.06 1.65
N MET A 437 -1.05 -64.41 0.77
CA MET A 437 -2.43 -63.91 0.60
C MET A 437 -3.51 -64.31 1.65
N ALA A 438 -4.64 -63.57 1.56
CA ALA A 438 -6.04 -64.03 1.51
C ALA A 438 -6.97 -63.89 2.75
N GLY A 439 -8.09 -63.17 2.55
CA GLY A 439 -9.42 -63.79 2.65
C GLY A 439 -10.39 -63.35 3.77
N SER A 440 -11.38 -62.50 3.42
CA SER A 440 -12.72 -62.40 4.08
C SER A 440 -12.73 -61.90 5.56
N SER A 441 -13.83 -61.53 6.24
CA SER A 441 -15.18 -61.05 5.88
C SER A 441 -15.89 -60.57 7.18
N THR A 442 -16.89 -59.69 7.04
CA THR A 442 -18.06 -59.48 7.93
C THR A 442 -17.92 -58.95 9.37
N ALA A 443 -18.80 -57.96 9.65
CA ALA A 443 -19.42 -57.59 10.94
C ALA A 443 -18.50 -56.95 12.02
N ARG A 444 -18.99 -55.98 12.81
CA ARG A 444 -20.37 -55.50 13.03
C ARG A 444 -20.40 -54.01 13.35
#